data_AF-A0ABD0K211-F1
#
_entry.id   AF-A0ABD0K211-F1
#
_cell.length_a   1.000
_cell.length_b   1.000
_cell.length_c   1.000
_cell.angle_alpha   90.00
_cell.angle_beta   90.00
_cell.angle_gamma   90.00
#
_symmetry.space_group_name_H-M   'P 1'
#
loop_
_entity.id
_entity.type
_entity.pdbx_description
1 polymer ?
#
loop_
_entity_poly.entity_id
_entity_poly.type
_entity_poly.pdbx_seq_one_letter_code
_entity_poly.pdbx_strand_id
1 'polypeptide(L)'
;IWGKCTNWDCHRSGWNDVHPIMSALLRSNGHIKYGKVEVVAQLPKGDWLWPAIWMMPVDNAYGGWPRSGEIDIMEACGNQHLTFHDGSSAGVDLDHATIHYGPGREGHKSHGQT
;
A
#
# COMPACT_ATOMS: atom_id res chain seq x y z
N ILE A 1 7.28 -7.81 -24.19
CA ILE A 1 7.15 -8.32 -22.81
C ILE A 1 5.67 -8.65 -22.62
N TRP A 2 5.34 -9.86 -22.20
CA TRP A 2 3.95 -10.26 -21.98
C TRP A 2 3.85 -11.05 -20.68
N GLY A 3 2.76 -10.85 -19.95
CA GLY A 3 2.53 -11.52 -18.66
C GLY A 3 1.05 -11.53 -18.32
N LYS A 4 0.66 -12.49 -17.49
CA LYS A 4 -0.68 -12.57 -16.91
C LYS A 4 -0.54 -12.52 -15.40
N CYS A 5 -1.32 -11.64 -14.79
CA CYS A 5 -1.47 -11.58 -13.35
C CYS A 5 -2.72 -12.36 -12.93
N THR A 6 -2.59 -13.09 -11.84
CA THR A 6 -3.71 -13.71 -11.12
C THR A 6 -3.59 -13.34 -9.64
N ASN A 7 -4.61 -13.71 -8.87
CA ASN A 7 -4.77 -13.28 -7.48
C ASN A 7 -3.74 -13.88 -6.48
N TRP A 8 -2.84 -14.78 -6.93
CA TRP A 8 -1.78 -15.38 -6.10
C TRP A 8 -0.39 -15.29 -6.71
N ASP A 9 -0.32 -15.10 -8.02
CA ASP A 9 0.95 -15.11 -8.73
C ASP A 9 0.79 -14.34 -10.04
N CYS A 10 1.89 -13.72 -10.43
CA CYS A 10 1.97 -13.00 -11.67
C CYS A 10 3.21 -13.48 -12.43
N HIS A 11 2.97 -14.22 -13.50
CA HIS A 11 4.03 -14.80 -14.32
C HIS A 11 4.36 -13.89 -15.49
N ARG A 12 5.65 -13.53 -15.61
CA ARG A 12 6.19 -12.77 -16.75
C ARG A 12 7.07 -13.67 -17.60
N SER A 13 6.83 -13.66 -18.91
CA SER A 13 7.72 -14.28 -19.90
C SER A 13 8.32 -13.20 -20.79
N GLY A 14 9.64 -13.14 -20.81
CA GLY A 14 10.44 -12.21 -21.61
C GLY A 14 11.92 -12.51 -21.46
N TRP A 15 12.72 -12.05 -22.41
CA TRP A 15 14.18 -12.05 -22.30
C TRP A 15 14.56 -11.39 -20.97
N ASN A 16 15.53 -11.99 -20.26
CA ASN A 16 15.91 -11.86 -18.84
C ASN A 16 16.14 -10.45 -18.24
N ASP A 17 15.57 -9.40 -18.82
CA ASP A 17 15.73 -8.02 -18.39
C ASP A 17 14.45 -7.55 -17.68
N VAL A 18 14.43 -7.68 -16.35
CA VAL A 18 13.61 -6.79 -15.53
C VAL A 18 14.26 -5.41 -15.67
N HIS A 19 13.56 -4.48 -16.33
CA HIS A 19 14.01 -3.10 -16.40
C HIS A 19 14.17 -2.56 -14.97
N PRO A 20 15.19 -1.74 -14.68
CA PRO A 20 15.36 -1.15 -13.36
C PRO A 20 14.09 -0.39 -12.96
N ILE A 21 13.53 -0.75 -11.81
CA ILE A 21 12.35 -0.08 -11.23
C ILE A 21 12.86 1.06 -10.36
N MET A 22 12.32 2.26 -10.57
CA MET A 22 12.54 3.41 -9.69
C MET A 22 11.20 3.81 -9.07
N SER A 23 11.23 4.16 -7.78
CA SER A 23 10.08 4.67 -7.04
C SER A 23 10.40 6.02 -6.42
N ALA A 24 9.40 6.68 -5.85
CA ALA A 24 9.55 7.94 -5.13
C ALA A 24 8.91 7.84 -3.73
N LEU A 25 9.57 8.41 -2.73
CA LEU A 25 9.05 8.59 -1.39
C LEU A 25 9.09 10.08 -1.05
N LEU A 26 7.91 10.66 -0.83
CA LEU A 26 7.78 12.03 -0.33
C LEU A 26 7.45 11.98 1.16
N ARG A 27 8.33 12.50 2.00
CA ARG A 27 8.13 12.56 3.45
C ARG A 27 8.01 14.01 3.91
N SER A 28 6.98 14.32 4.70
CA SER A 28 6.86 15.62 5.33
C SER A 28 8.00 15.85 6.33
N ASN A 29 8.48 17.09 6.41
CA ASN A 29 9.41 17.49 7.47
C ASN A 29 8.69 17.76 8.81
N GLY A 30 7.41 18.15 8.76
CA GLY A 30 6.57 18.36 9.93
C GLY A 30 5.89 17.08 10.40
N HIS A 31 5.48 17.08 11.68
CA HIS A 31 4.68 16.03 12.31
C HIS A 31 3.43 16.62 12.96
N ILE A 32 2.40 15.79 13.10
CA ILE A 32 1.14 16.13 13.74
C ILE A 32 0.79 15.05 14.75
N LYS A 33 0.38 15.45 15.96
CA LYS A 33 -0.07 14.52 17.00
C LYS A 33 -1.56 14.20 16.86
N TYR A 34 -2.36 15.25 16.58
CA TYR A 34 -3.81 15.18 16.40
C TYR A 34 -4.23 16.19 15.36
N GLY A 35 -5.31 15.90 14.64
CA GLY A 35 -5.92 16.82 13.70
C GLY A 35 -6.51 16.08 12.51
N LYS A 36 -6.78 16.84 11.45
CA LYS A 36 -7.26 16.31 10.18
C LYS A 36 -6.14 16.39 9.16
N VAL A 37 -5.83 15.26 8.53
CA VAL A 37 -4.93 15.20 7.38
C VAL A 37 -5.80 14.93 6.17
N GLU A 38 -5.75 15.81 5.18
CA GLU A 38 -6.47 15.66 3.91
C GLU A 38 -5.45 15.67 2.78
N VAL A 39 -5.55 14.68 1.90
CA VAL A 39 -4.68 14.57 0.72
C VAL A 39 -5.56 14.48 -0.51
N VAL A 40 -5.28 15.35 -1.48
CA VAL A 40 -5.89 15.30 -2.80
C VAL A 40 -4.80 14.88 -3.78
N ALA A 41 -4.91 13.67 -4.31
CA ALA A 41 -3.94 13.10 -5.22
C ALA A 41 -4.65 12.35 -6.36
N GLN A 42 -4.01 12.31 -7.53
CA GLN A 42 -4.36 11.39 -8.59
C GLN A 42 -3.39 10.21 -8.54
N LEU A 43 -3.93 9.00 -8.43
CA LEU A 43 -3.11 7.79 -8.32
C LEU A 43 -2.62 7.34 -9.70
N PRO A 44 -1.36 6.88 -9.81
CA PRO A 44 -0.86 6.32 -11.05
C PRO A 44 -1.58 5.00 -11.37
N LYS A 45 -1.83 4.78 -12.66
CA LYS A 45 -2.37 3.51 -13.18
C LYS A 45 -1.27 2.79 -13.93
N GLY A 46 -1.16 1.50 -13.69
CA GLY A 46 -0.14 0.66 -14.29
C GLY A 46 -0.05 -0.65 -13.55
N ASP A 47 0.18 -1.73 -14.28
CA ASP A 47 0.42 -3.01 -13.65
C ASP A 47 1.61 -2.91 -12.70
N TRP A 48 1.48 -3.55 -11.53
CA TRP A 48 2.54 -3.64 -10.51
C TRP A 48 2.81 -2.38 -9.70
N LEU A 49 2.00 -1.34 -9.87
CA LEU A 49 2.08 -0.15 -9.05
C LEU A 49 1.28 -0.33 -7.75
N TRP A 50 1.83 0.14 -6.64
CA TRP A 50 1.17 0.22 -5.34
C TRP A 50 1.39 1.62 -4.78
N PRO A 51 0.58 2.63 -5.19
CA PRO A 51 0.58 3.92 -4.54
C PRO A 51 0.05 3.82 -3.10
N ALA A 52 0.69 4.53 -2.18
CA ALA A 52 0.30 4.59 -0.79
C ALA A 52 0.42 6.02 -0.24
N ILE A 53 -0.52 6.41 0.61
CA ILE A 53 -0.50 7.61 1.43
C ILE A 53 -0.70 7.15 2.87
N TRP A 54 0.31 7.37 3.69
CA TRP A 54 0.40 6.77 5.02
C TRP A 54 1.15 7.66 5.99
N MET A 55 1.02 7.37 7.28
CA MET A 55 1.66 8.07 8.38
C MET A 55 2.38 7.09 9.28
N MET A 56 3.63 7.43 9.59
CA MET A 56 4.47 6.71 10.55
C MET A 56 4.62 7.51 11.85
N PRO A 57 4.83 6.86 13.00
CA PRO A 57 5.14 7.54 14.24
C PRO A 57 6.45 8.33 14.12
N VAL A 58 6.56 9.44 14.86
CA VAL A 58 7.81 10.20 14.95
C VAL A 58 8.88 9.35 15.65
N ASP A 59 8.50 8.77 16.78
CA ASP A 59 9.35 7.93 17.61
C ASP A 59 8.75 6.53 17.75
N ASN A 60 9.60 5.51 17.72
CA ASN A 60 9.20 4.13 17.99
C ASN A 60 9.09 3.85 19.50
N ALA A 61 8.26 4.62 20.22
CA ALA A 61 8.16 4.59 21.68
C ALA A 61 7.82 3.21 22.27
N TYR A 62 7.11 2.38 21.50
CA TYR A 62 6.71 1.02 21.90
C TYR A 62 7.52 -0.06 21.18
N GLY A 63 8.58 0.30 20.46
CA GLY A 63 9.39 -0.58 19.62
C GLY A 63 9.00 -0.55 18.14
N GLY A 64 9.66 -1.38 17.33
CA GLY A 64 9.39 -1.44 15.88
C GLY A 64 7.96 -1.86 15.52
N TRP A 65 7.61 -1.69 14.24
CA TRP A 65 6.29 -2.02 13.69
C TRP A 65 5.84 -3.45 14.08
N PRO A 66 4.54 -3.65 14.41
CA PRO A 66 3.44 -2.68 14.43
C PRO A 66 3.28 -1.99 15.80
N ARG A 67 4.24 -2.13 16.72
CA ARG A 67 4.06 -1.74 18.13
C ARG A 67 3.85 -0.25 18.31
N SER A 68 4.56 0.55 17.53
CA SER A 68 4.42 2.01 17.55
C SER A 68 3.37 2.56 16.59
N GLY A 69 2.67 1.66 15.89
CA GLY A 69 1.55 1.98 15.00
C GLY A 69 1.94 2.44 13.60
N GLU A 70 0.95 2.44 12.72
CA GLU A 70 0.97 2.93 11.33
C GLU A 70 -0.48 3.25 10.94
N ILE A 71 -0.67 4.35 10.20
CA ILE A 71 -1.97 4.77 9.68
C ILE A 71 -1.84 4.89 8.17
N ASP A 72 -2.41 3.95 7.46
CA ASP A 72 -2.55 3.97 6.01
C ASP A 72 -3.84 4.72 5.68
N ILE A 73 -3.67 5.94 5.17
CA ILE A 73 -4.80 6.79 4.77
C ILE A 73 -5.40 6.27 3.48
N MET A 74 -4.56 5.76 2.57
CA MET A 74 -4.98 5.16 1.30
C MET A 74 -3.87 4.26 0.75
N GLU A 75 -4.23 3.04 0.38
CA GLU A 75 -3.46 2.11 -0.44
C GLU A 75 -4.33 1.52 -1.54
N ALA A 76 -3.79 1.36 -2.75
CA ALA A 76 -4.54 0.78 -3.85
C ALA A 76 -3.62 0.04 -4.83
N CYS A 77 -4.16 -0.94 -5.55
CA CYS A 77 -3.44 -1.56 -6.66
C CYS A 77 -3.61 -0.71 -7.93
N GLY A 78 -2.51 -0.41 -8.62
CA GLY A 78 -2.54 0.37 -9.87
C GLY A 78 -3.04 -0.39 -11.10
N ASN A 79 -3.33 -1.69 -10.96
CA ASN A 79 -3.77 -2.55 -12.05
C ASN A 79 -5.21 -2.26 -12.49
N GLN A 80 -5.46 -2.08 -13.78
CA GLN A 80 -6.80 -1.74 -14.28
C GLN A 80 -7.79 -2.91 -14.25
N HIS A 81 -7.29 -4.14 -14.28
CA HIS A 81 -8.10 -5.35 -14.41
C HIS A 81 -7.79 -6.40 -13.33
N LEU A 82 -7.35 -5.95 -12.15
CA LEU A 82 -7.12 -6.84 -11.03
C LEU A 82 -8.45 -7.16 -10.35
N THR A 83 -8.71 -8.45 -10.12
CA THR A 83 -9.93 -8.93 -9.50
C THR A 83 -9.61 -9.96 -8.43
N PHE A 84 -10.37 -9.94 -7.34
CA PHE A 84 -10.35 -11.01 -6.34
C PHE A 84 -10.92 -12.32 -6.91
N HIS A 85 -10.85 -13.41 -6.13
CA HIS A 85 -11.35 -14.73 -6.54
C HIS A 85 -12.83 -14.79 -6.85
N ASP A 86 -13.62 -13.96 -6.18
CA ASP A 86 -15.06 -13.85 -6.40
C ASP A 86 -15.42 -12.98 -7.62
N GLY A 87 -14.41 -12.45 -8.31
CA GLY A 87 -14.57 -11.61 -9.50
C GLY A 87 -14.84 -10.13 -9.18
N SER A 88 -14.89 -9.74 -7.91
CA SER A 88 -14.96 -8.32 -7.54
C SER A 88 -13.65 -7.61 -7.86
N SER A 89 -13.73 -6.32 -8.17
CA SER A 89 -12.55 -5.55 -8.55
C SER A 89 -11.63 -5.31 -7.34
N ALA A 90 -10.33 -5.36 -7.58
CA ALA A 90 -9.27 -5.15 -6.62
C ALA A 90 -8.21 -4.17 -7.16
N GLY A 91 -8.53 -3.48 -8.25
CA GLY A 91 -7.61 -2.66 -9.02
C GLY A 91 -7.72 -1.18 -8.70
N VAL A 92 -7.58 -0.37 -9.74
CA VAL A 92 -7.61 1.11 -9.69
C VAL A 92 -8.93 1.73 -9.19
N ASP A 93 -9.94 0.91 -8.96
CA ASP A 93 -11.28 1.27 -8.49
C ASP A 93 -11.56 0.83 -7.05
N LEU A 94 -10.55 0.29 -6.36
CA LEU A 94 -10.62 -0.05 -4.95
C LEU A 94 -9.40 0.52 -4.20
N ASP A 95 -9.67 1.22 -3.11
CA ASP A 95 -8.66 1.66 -2.17
C ASP A 95 -8.94 1.12 -0.76
N HIS A 96 -7.90 1.10 0.06
CA HIS A 96 -7.93 0.62 1.44
C HIS A 96 -7.37 1.68 2.38
N ALA A 97 -8.05 1.91 3.49
CA ALA A 97 -7.53 2.69 4.61
C ALA A 97 -7.44 1.78 5.83
N THR A 98 -6.28 1.72 6.49
CA THR A 98 -6.02 0.78 7.58
C THR A 98 -5.23 1.42 8.71
N ILE A 99 -5.49 0.99 9.94
CA ILE A 99 -4.65 1.27 11.09
C ILE A 99 -4.01 -0.04 11.56
N HIS A 100 -2.69 -0.05 11.71
CA HIS A 100 -1.91 -1.20 12.16
C HIS A 100 -1.41 -0.98 13.59
N TYR A 101 -1.55 -2.01 14.44
CA TYR A 101 -1.14 -1.97 15.84
C TYR A 101 -0.87 -3.38 16.40
N GLY A 102 -0.37 -3.48 17.63
CA GLY A 102 -0.22 -4.76 18.35
C GLY A 102 1.20 -5.04 18.85
N PRO A 103 1.40 -6.06 19.71
CA PRO A 103 2.64 -6.27 20.46
C PRO A 103 3.83 -6.76 19.63
N GLY A 104 3.68 -7.02 18.33
CA GLY A 104 4.73 -7.53 17.44
C GLY A 104 4.12 -8.19 16.20
N ARG A 105 4.95 -8.85 15.37
CA ARG A 105 4.49 -9.50 14.13
C ARG A 105 3.41 -10.57 14.37
N GLU A 106 3.58 -11.43 15.37
CA GLU A 106 2.59 -12.48 15.71
C GLU A 106 1.32 -11.92 16.37
N GLY A 107 1.44 -10.76 17.04
CA GLY A 107 0.31 -10.07 17.65
C GLY A 107 -0.25 -8.95 16.80
N HIS A 108 0.14 -8.86 15.52
CA HIS A 108 -0.29 -7.77 14.65
C HIS A 108 -1.81 -7.79 14.50
N LYS A 109 -2.40 -6.61 14.67
CA LYS A 109 -3.80 -6.31 14.45
C LYS A 109 -3.89 -5.18 13.44
N SER A 110 -4.88 -5.27 12.59
CA SER A 110 -5.26 -4.19 11.68
C SER A 110 -6.75 -3.97 11.75
N HIS A 111 -7.17 -2.73 11.54
CA HIS A 111 -8.57 -2.38 11.34
C HIS A 111 -8.65 -1.36 10.23
N GLY A 112 -9.45 -1.64 9.21
CA GLY A 112 -9.53 -0.81 8.02
C GLY A 112 -10.85 -0.96 7.29
N GLN A 113 -11.03 -0.12 6.28
CA GLN A 113 -12.18 -0.11 5.38
C GLN A 113 -11.69 -0.03 3.92
N THR A 114 -12.55 -0.55 3.05
CA THR A 114 -12.52 -0.42 1.59
C THR A 114 -13.71 0.40 1.15
#